data_AF-A0A2Z4IQE6-F1
#
_entry.id   AF-A0A2Z4IQE6-F1
#
_cell.length_a   1.000
_cell.length_b   1.000
_cell.length_c   1.000
_cell.angle_alpha   90.00
_cell.angle_beta   90.00
_cell.angle_gamma   90.00
#
_symmetry.space_group_name_H-M   'P 1'
#
loop_
_entity.id
_entity.type
_entity.pdbx_description
1 polymer ?
#
loop_
_entity_poly.entity_id
_entity_poly.type
_entity_poly.pdbx_seq_one_letter_code
_entity_poly.pdbx_strand_id
1 'polypeptide(L)'
;MSQADLTADTGRCLADLGQLRRAHQLMDEGMDLLPATRSKTRSVFLAYQAETHLRAGDADIAAETATRAFDLASRISARRCVTMVRAQNRRS
;
A
#
# COMPACT_ATOMS: atom_id res chain seq x y z
N MET A 1 -1.50 16.82 0.94
CA MET A 1 -1.67 15.61 0.10
C MET A 1 -0.77 15.76 -1.11
N SER A 2 -0.08 14.69 -1.51
CA SER A 2 0.79 14.67 -2.69
C SER A 2 0.04 14.18 -3.93
N GLN A 3 0.61 14.41 -5.12
CA GLN A 3 0.07 13.87 -6.38
C GLN A 3 -0.13 12.35 -6.31
N ALA A 4 0.82 11.63 -5.70
CA ALA A 4 0.73 10.19 -5.48
C ALA A 4 -0.53 9.79 -4.69
N ASP A 5 -0.89 10.57 -3.66
CA ASP A 5 -2.07 10.30 -2.85
C ASP A 5 -3.35 10.53 -3.68
N LEU A 6 -3.40 11.63 -4.44
CA LEU A 6 -4.54 11.94 -5.31
C LEU A 6 -4.75 10.91 -6.43
N THR A 7 -3.67 10.46 -7.08
CA THR A 7 -3.75 9.46 -8.15
C THR A 7 -4.26 8.12 -7.62
N ALA A 8 -3.74 7.66 -6.48
CA ALA A 8 -4.18 6.40 -5.86
C ALA A 8 -5.63 6.46 -5.35
N ASP A 9 -6.02 7.56 -4.71
CA ASP A 9 -7.41 7.76 -4.25
C ASP A 9 -8.38 7.84 -5.42
N THR A 10 -7.98 8.47 -6.54
CA THR A 10 -8.77 8.47 -7.78
C THR A 10 -8.91 7.05 -8.33
N GLY A 11 -7.82 6.27 -8.33
CA GLY A 11 -7.87 4.85 -8.70
C GLY A 11 -8.90 4.07 -7.88
N ARG A 12 -8.95 4.30 -6.56
CA ARG A 12 -9.95 3.67 -5.68
C ARG A 12 -11.37 4.07 -6.03
N CYS A 13 -11.63 5.36 -6.25
CA CYS A 13 -12.95 5.83 -6.68
C CYS A 13 -13.38 5.16 -8.00
N LEU A 14 -12.46 4.97 -8.94
CA LEU A 14 -12.74 4.26 -10.19
C LEU A 14 -13.01 2.76 -9.97
N ALA A 15 -12.33 2.11 -9.03
CA ALA A 15 -12.60 0.73 -8.66
C ALA A 15 -14.00 0.56 -8.08
N ASP A 16 -14.42 1.49 -7.23
CA ASP A 16 -15.78 1.51 -6.65
C ASP A 16 -16.86 1.74 -7.73
N LEU A 17 -16.51 2.42 -8.83
CA LEU A 17 -17.35 2.58 -10.02
C LEU A 17 -17.26 1.41 -11.02
N GLY A 18 -16.55 0.33 -10.69
CA GLY A 18 -16.37 -0.85 -11.55
C GLY A 18 -15.40 -0.65 -12.72
N GLN A 19 -14.69 0.48 -12.80
CA GLN A 19 -13.69 0.76 -13.83
C GLN A 19 -12.33 0.16 -13.47
N LEU A 20 -12.29 -1.15 -13.20
CA LEU A 20 -11.16 -1.85 -12.58
C LEU A 20 -9.83 -1.68 -13.35
N ARG A 21 -9.85 -1.71 -14.69
CA ARG A 21 -8.63 -1.52 -15.49
C ARG A 21 -8.01 -0.14 -15.28
N ARG A 22 -8.84 0.89 -15.28
CA ARG A 22 -8.38 2.28 -15.10
C ARG A 22 -7.99 2.55 -13.64
N ALA A 23 -8.68 1.88 -12.71
CA ALA A 23 -8.32 1.89 -11.30
C ALA A 23 -6.91 1.35 -11.07
N HIS A 24 -6.59 0.16 -11.61
CA HIS A 24 -5.25 -0.43 -11.48
C HIS A 24 -4.16 0.48 -12.04
N GLN A 25 -4.38 1.04 -13.25
CA GLN A 25 -3.41 1.96 -13.85
C GLN A 25 -3.11 3.17 -12.96
N LEU A 26 -4.14 3.82 -12.40
CA LEU A 26 -3.93 4.98 -11.52
C LEU A 26 -3.29 4.58 -10.18
N MET A 27 -3.60 3.40 -9.66
CA MET A 27 -2.95 2.90 -8.45
C MET A 27 -1.47 2.63 -8.68
N ASP A 28 -1.08 2.06 -9.83
CA ASP A 28 0.32 1.85 -10.22
C ASP A 28 1.06 3.19 -10.42
N GLU A 29 0.45 4.14 -11.13
CA GLU A 29 1.00 5.49 -11.29
C GLU A 29 1.19 6.19 -9.93
N GLY A 30 0.21 6.08 -9.03
CA GLY A 30 0.31 6.60 -7.66
C GLY A 30 1.44 5.94 -6.87
N MET A 31 1.64 4.64 -7.06
CA MET A 31 2.71 3.87 -6.42
C MET A 31 4.11 4.24 -6.92
N ASP A 32 4.27 4.52 -8.22
CA ASP A 32 5.53 4.95 -8.82
C ASP A 32 5.92 6.37 -8.38
N LEU A 33 4.92 7.22 -8.11
CA LEU A 33 5.14 8.56 -7.58
C LEU A 33 5.48 8.59 -6.08
N LEU A 34 5.32 7.48 -5.34
CA LEU A 34 5.63 7.43 -3.91
C LEU A 34 7.14 7.29 -3.66
N PRO A 35 7.77 8.22 -2.91
CA PRO A 35 9.13 8.04 -2.44
C PRO A 35 9.25 6.79 -1.57
N ALA A 36 10.39 6.10 -1.63
CA ALA A 36 10.65 4.88 -0.85
C ALA A 36 10.47 5.06 0.67
N THR A 37 10.64 6.30 1.16
CA THR A 37 10.44 6.70 2.57
C THR A 37 8.97 6.61 3.02
N ARG A 38 8.01 6.64 2.10
CA ARG A 38 6.57 6.54 2.39
C ARG A 38 6.06 5.09 2.42
N SER A 39 6.85 4.20 3.02
CA SER A 39 6.55 2.76 3.06
C SER A 39 5.17 2.44 3.65
N LYS A 40 4.68 3.23 4.63
CA LYS A 40 3.33 3.06 5.22
C LYS A 40 2.23 3.33 4.19
N THR A 41 2.35 4.43 3.44
CA THR A 41 1.38 4.77 2.39
C THR A 41 1.42 3.73 1.28
N ARG A 42 2.62 3.27 0.90
CA ARG A 42 2.80 2.19 -0.07
C ARG A 42 2.11 0.88 0.37
N SER A 43 2.20 0.49 1.64
CA SER A 43 1.49 -0.70 2.13
C SER A 43 -0.03 -0.56 2.09
N VAL A 44 -0.56 0.65 2.29
CA VAL A 44 -2.01 0.91 2.19
C VAL A 44 -2.48 0.82 0.75
N PHE A 45 -1.73 1.38 -0.20
CA PHE A 45 -2.09 1.33 -1.62
C PHE A 45 -2.04 -0.09 -2.18
N LEU A 46 -1.05 -0.89 -1.80
CA LEU A 46 -1.01 -2.30 -2.16
C LEU A 46 -2.24 -3.06 -1.62
N ALA A 47 -2.72 -2.74 -0.42
CA ALA A 47 -3.94 -3.37 0.11
C ALA A 47 -5.18 -3.01 -0.72
N TYR A 48 -5.30 -1.75 -1.19
CA TYR A 48 -6.39 -1.35 -2.08
C TYR A 48 -6.30 -2.00 -3.46
N GLN A 49 -5.10 -2.17 -4.02
CA GLN A 49 -4.89 -2.90 -5.26
C GLN A 49 -5.31 -4.36 -5.11
N ALA A 50 -4.91 -5.02 -4.02
CA ALA A 50 -5.30 -6.40 -3.75
C ALA A 50 -6.83 -6.57 -3.68
N GLU A 51 -7.53 -5.67 -3.01
CA GLU A 51 -9.00 -5.67 -2.96
C GLU A 51 -9.61 -5.50 -4.36
N THR A 52 -9.03 -4.63 -5.20
CA THR A 52 -9.51 -4.39 -6.56
C THR A 52 -9.31 -5.63 -7.44
N HIS A 53 -8.18 -6.34 -7.30
CA HIS A 53 -7.94 -7.63 -7.96
C HIS A 53 -8.92 -8.71 -7.51
N LEU A 54 -9.26 -8.80 -6.22
CA LEU A 54 -10.29 -9.72 -5.75
C LEU A 54 -11.64 -9.44 -6.41
N ARG A 55 -12.04 -8.17 -6.49
CA ARG A 55 -13.29 -7.75 -7.16
C ARG A 55 -13.26 -8.04 -8.66
N ALA A 56 -12.10 -8.05 -9.29
CA ALA A 56 -11.90 -8.43 -10.69
C ALA A 56 -11.96 -9.95 -10.94
N GLY A 57 -11.88 -10.77 -9.88
CA GLY A 57 -11.77 -12.23 -9.99
C GLY A 57 -10.33 -12.75 -10.08
N ASP A 58 -9.33 -11.87 -9.96
CA ASP A 58 -7.90 -12.20 -10.07
C ASP A 58 -7.33 -12.63 -8.71
N ALA A 59 -7.80 -13.76 -8.17
CA ALA A 59 -7.49 -14.21 -6.81
C ALA A 59 -5.99 -14.40 -6.53
N ASP A 60 -5.24 -14.94 -7.51
CA ASP A 60 -3.79 -15.16 -7.36
C ASP A 60 -3.02 -13.82 -7.26
N ILE A 61 -3.35 -12.87 -8.14
CA ILE A 61 -2.73 -11.53 -8.15
C ILE A 61 -3.09 -10.77 -6.87
N ALA A 62 -4.34 -10.89 -6.42
CA ALA A 62 -4.78 -10.31 -5.17
C ALA A 62 -4.00 -10.86 -3.97
N ALA A 63 -3.83 -12.18 -3.89
CA ALA A 63 -3.11 -12.81 -2.79
C ALA A 63 -1.64 -12.35 -2.77
N GLU A 64 -0.96 -12.35 -3.93
CA GLU A 64 0.41 -11.86 -4.04
C GLU A 64 0.53 -10.40 -3.60
N THR A 65 -0.39 -9.55 -4.07
CA THR A 65 -0.41 -8.11 -3.77
C THR A 65 -0.68 -7.86 -2.27
N ALA A 66 -1.59 -8.62 -1.67
CA ALA A 66 -1.88 -8.57 -0.24
C ALA A 66 -0.68 -9.01 0.61
N THR A 67 0.04 -10.06 0.20
CA THR A 67 1.28 -10.50 0.87
C THR A 67 2.35 -9.40 0.83
N ARG A 68 2.55 -8.74 -0.32
CA ARG A 68 3.49 -7.61 -0.43
C ARG A 68 3.10 -6.45 0.49
N ALA A 69 1.81 -6.14 0.57
CA ALA A 69 1.27 -5.11 1.48
C ALA A 69 1.59 -5.46 2.94
N PHE A 70 1.31 -6.70 3.34
CA PHE A 70 1.52 -7.21 4.69
C PHE A 70 3.00 -7.21 5.09
N ASP A 71 3.88 -7.70 4.22
CA ASP A 71 5.33 -7.74 4.48
C ASP A 71 5.90 -6.33 4.69
N LEU A 72 5.47 -5.39 3.85
CA LEU A 72 5.91 -4.00 3.97
C LEU A 72 5.41 -3.36 5.27
N ALA A 73 4.13 -3.54 5.60
CA ALA A 73 3.54 -3.05 6.85
C ALA A 73 4.23 -3.65 8.08
N SER A 74 4.48 -4.96 8.06
CA SER A 74 5.14 -5.70 9.15
C SER A 74 6.56 -5.21 9.38
N ARG A 75 7.34 -4.98 8.32
CA ARG A 75 8.71 -4.44 8.41
C ARG A 75 8.76 -3.04 9.05
N ILE A 76 7.78 -2.18 8.76
CA ILE A 76 7.70 -0.83 9.33
C ILE A 76 7.39 -0.91 10.83
N SER A 77 6.40 -1.71 11.22
CA SER A 77 6.03 -1.93 12.62
C SER A 77 7.18 -2.55 13.40
N ALA A 78 7.87 -3.55 12.83
CA ALA A 78 9.06 -4.15 13.41
C ALA A 78 10.19 -3.13 13.61
N ARG A 79 10.46 -2.25 12.63
CA ARG A 79 11.45 -1.17 12.78
C ARG A 79 11.09 -0.20 13.91
N ARG A 80 9.81 0.16 14.05
CA ARG A 80 9.33 1.04 15.13
C ARG A 80 9.48 0.38 16.49
N CYS A 81 9.11 -0.91 16.62
CA CYS A 81 9.31 -1.69 17.83
C CYS A 81 10.80 -1.77 18.22
N VAL A 82 11.68 -2.10 17.27
CA VAL A 82 13.14 -2.15 17.51
C VAL A 82 13.69 -0.79 17.94
N THR A 83 13.24 0.29 17.31
CA THR A 83 13.67 1.65 17.67
C THR A 83 13.23 2.02 19.08
N MET A 84 11.99 1.66 19.45
CA MET A 84 11.44 1.92 20.78
C MET A 84 12.19 1.16 21.87
N VAL A 85 12.43 -0.14 21.67
CA VAL A 85 13.22 -0.96 22.62
C VAL A 85 14.65 -0.43 22.76
N ARG A 86 15.29 -0.02 21.66
CA ARG A 86 16.63 0.59 21.70
C ARG A 86 16.64 1.94 22.42
N ALA A 87 15.60 2.75 22.27
CA ALA A 87 15.48 4.02 22.97
C ALA A 87 15.26 3.82 24.48
N GLN A 88 14.53 2.77 24.87
CA GLN A 88 14.32 2.39 26.26
C GLN A 88 15.61 1.86 26.90
N ASN A 89 16.34 0.97 26.22
CA ASN A 89 17.61 0.43 26.72
C ASN A 89 18.75 1.45 26.80
N ARG A 90 18.63 2.62 26.16
CA ARG A 90 19.59 3.73 26.28
C ARG A 90 19.27 4.69 27.43
N ARG A 91 18.09 4.54 28.06
CA ARG A 91 17.62 5.38 29.17
C ARG A 91 17.66 4.64 30.52
N SER A 92 18.03 3.36 30.51
CA SER A 92 18.38 2.56 31.70
C SER A 92 19.89 2.52 31.86
#